data_AF-A0AAV8XTX4-F1
#
_entry.id   AF-A0AAV8XTX4-F1
#
_cell.length_a   1.000
_cell.length_b   1.000
_cell.length_c   1.000
_cell.angle_alpha   90.00
_cell.angle_beta   90.00
_cell.angle_gamma   90.00
#
_symmetry.space_group_name_H-M   'P 1'
#
loop_
_entity.id
_entity.type
_entity.pdbx_description
1 polymer ?
#
loop_
_entity_poly.entity_id
_entity_poly.type
_entity_poly.pdbx_seq_one_letter_code
_entity_poly.pdbx_strand_id
1 'polypeptide(L)'
;MNIVVVFLTIIGCSLGQQYRPIPNPSPGQIIRILSQTQDGPNPDGSYSWSYYYVLMLWRLLRNGKWNFRKRQGRLKAPETMEAQGDFKYTAPDGTPIAVQYVANENGFQPSGAHLPTPPPIPEAILRSLEYNAAHPEEEQDRPFRRP
;
A
#
# COMPACT_ATOMS: atom_id res chain seq x y z
N MET A 1 47.79 51.01 0.38
CA MET A 1 47.82 49.54 0.27
C MET A 1 46.38 49.09 0.37
N ASN A 2 45.79 48.73 -0.77
CA ASN A 2 44.34 48.61 -0.96
C ASN A 2 43.93 47.16 -0.68
N ILE A 3 43.07 46.92 0.31
CA ILE A 3 42.49 45.59 0.55
C ILE A 3 41.09 45.58 -0.07
N VAL A 4 40.97 44.83 -1.16
CA VAL A 4 39.76 44.61 -1.94
C VAL A 4 38.87 43.58 -1.23
N VAL A 5 37.60 43.93 -1.03
CA VAL A 5 36.53 43.05 -0.55
C VAL A 5 36.20 42.04 -1.64
N VAL A 6 36.34 40.74 -1.36
CA VAL A 6 35.89 39.67 -2.27
C VAL A 6 34.57 39.11 -1.74
N PHE A 7 33.48 39.51 -2.41
CA PHE A 7 32.17 38.86 -2.31
C PHE A 7 32.27 37.44 -2.88
N LEU A 8 32.22 36.42 -2.02
CA LEU A 8 32.04 35.04 -2.47
C LEU A 8 30.56 34.84 -2.80
N THR A 9 30.25 34.85 -4.09
CA THR A 9 28.93 34.61 -4.63
C THR A 9 28.45 33.20 -4.29
N ILE A 10 27.27 33.14 -3.68
CA ILE A 10 26.49 31.92 -3.48
C ILE A 10 26.17 31.37 -4.88
N ILE A 11 26.88 30.33 -5.31
CA ILE A 11 26.54 29.60 -6.53
C ILE A 11 25.21 28.91 -6.29
N GLY A 12 24.27 29.25 -7.18
CA GLY A 12 22.87 28.94 -7.08
C GLY A 12 22.56 27.44 -6.97
N CYS A 13 21.56 27.20 -6.15
CA CYS A 13 20.82 25.96 -6.06
C CYS A 13 20.19 25.64 -7.43
N SER A 14 20.61 24.54 -8.05
CA SER A 14 19.75 23.77 -8.95
C SER A 14 19.85 22.30 -8.55
N LEU A 15 19.04 21.94 -7.56
CA LEU A 15 18.69 20.55 -7.24
C LEU A 15 17.89 19.96 -8.41
N GLY A 16 18.55 19.72 -9.53
CA GLY A 16 18.17 18.63 -10.41
C GLY A 16 18.64 17.35 -9.74
N GLN A 17 17.91 16.84 -8.74
CA GLN A 17 17.97 15.42 -8.44
C GLN A 17 17.52 14.72 -9.71
N GLN A 18 18.48 14.44 -10.59
CA GLN A 18 18.25 13.75 -11.84
C GLN A 18 17.65 12.41 -11.45
N TYR A 19 16.32 12.30 -11.59
CA TYR A 19 15.58 11.07 -11.37
C TYR A 19 16.09 10.07 -12.39
N ARG A 20 17.15 9.36 -12.03
CA ARG A 20 17.58 8.18 -12.76
C ARG A 20 16.64 7.08 -12.30
N PRO A 21 15.78 6.55 -13.20
CA PRO A 21 14.92 5.44 -12.85
C PRO A 21 15.79 4.34 -12.26
N ILE A 22 15.29 3.74 -11.18
CA ILE A 22 15.89 2.52 -10.63
C ILE A 22 15.97 1.55 -11.80
N PRO A 23 17.13 0.91 -12.07
CA PRO A 23 17.27 -0.07 -13.13
C PRO A 23 16.12 -1.05 -13.00
N ASN A 24 15.24 -1.01 -13.98
CA ASN A 24 14.18 -1.96 -14.07
C ASN A 24 14.89 -3.32 -14.17
N PRO A 25 14.60 -4.29 -13.28
CA PRO A 25 15.20 -5.59 -13.41
C PRO A 25 14.90 -6.10 -14.82
N SER A 26 15.94 -6.49 -15.56
CA SER A 26 15.75 -7.03 -16.91
C SER A 26 14.79 -8.22 -16.84
N PRO A 27 13.92 -8.45 -17.83
CA PRO A 27 13.11 -9.66 -17.89
C PRO A 27 14.01 -10.91 -17.70
N GLY A 28 13.74 -11.70 -16.66
CA GLY A 28 14.56 -12.86 -16.28
C GLY A 28 15.64 -12.61 -15.22
N GLN A 29 15.82 -11.38 -14.74
CA GLN A 29 16.73 -11.09 -13.63
C GLN A 29 16.17 -11.63 -12.31
N ILE A 30 16.81 -12.66 -11.75
CA ILE A 30 16.49 -13.18 -10.42
C ILE A 30 16.86 -12.13 -9.37
N ILE A 31 15.87 -11.61 -8.65
CA ILE A 31 16.08 -10.70 -7.52
C ILE A 31 16.33 -11.53 -6.26
N ARG A 32 17.59 -11.56 -5.79
CA ARG A 32 17.96 -12.32 -4.59
C ARG A 32 17.37 -11.69 -3.32
N ILE A 33 16.72 -12.53 -2.50
CA ILE A 33 16.43 -12.21 -1.09
C ILE A 33 17.74 -12.31 -0.32
N LEU A 34 18.14 -11.22 0.32
CA LEU A 34 19.35 -11.12 1.11
C LEU A 34 19.13 -11.54 2.56
N SER A 35 17.90 -11.40 3.07
CA SER A 35 17.47 -12.05 4.31
C SER A 35 15.96 -12.02 4.45
N GLN A 36 15.50 -12.87 5.34
CA GLN A 36 14.15 -13.03 5.79
C GLN A 36 14.18 -13.20 7.32
N THR A 37 13.28 -12.51 8.00
CA THR A 37 13.05 -12.67 9.43
C THR A 37 11.58 -12.97 9.63
N GLN A 38 11.30 -13.96 10.47
CA GLN A 38 9.97 -14.34 10.90
C GLN A 38 9.99 -14.47 12.42
N ASP A 39 9.00 -13.87 13.06
CA ASP A 39 8.82 -13.85 14.51
C ASP A 39 7.38 -14.27 14.83
N GLY A 40 7.23 -15.22 15.76
CA GLY A 40 5.97 -15.92 16.03
C GLY A 40 5.73 -17.17 15.16
N PRO A 41 4.52 -17.75 15.22
CA PRO A 41 3.36 -17.27 15.96
C PRO A 41 3.62 -17.29 17.48
N ASN A 42 3.38 -16.14 18.10
CA ASN A 42 3.42 -15.97 19.55
C ASN A 42 2.22 -16.69 20.19
N PRO A 43 2.23 -16.94 21.51
CA PRO A 43 1.11 -17.55 22.22
C PRO A 43 -0.23 -16.80 22.06
N ASP A 44 -0.18 -15.50 21.76
CA ASP A 44 -1.34 -14.64 21.49
C ASP A 44 -1.78 -14.65 20.00
N GLY A 45 -1.12 -15.46 19.16
CA GLY A 45 -1.40 -15.55 17.73
C GLY A 45 -0.87 -14.39 16.89
N SER A 46 -0.13 -13.46 17.48
CA SER A 46 0.57 -12.44 16.70
C SER A 46 1.79 -13.05 16.01
N TYR A 47 2.09 -12.59 14.80
CA TYR A 47 3.36 -12.87 14.15
C TYR A 47 3.80 -11.68 13.31
N SER A 48 5.11 -11.56 13.11
CA SER A 48 5.67 -10.56 12.21
C SER A 48 6.66 -11.19 11.26
N TRP A 49 6.74 -10.63 10.06
CA TRP A 49 7.70 -11.06 9.07
C TRP A 49 8.26 -9.88 8.30
N SER A 50 9.48 -10.04 7.81
CA SER A 50 10.11 -9.07 6.93
C SER A 50 11.09 -9.77 6.02
N TYR A 51 11.30 -9.22 4.84
CA TYR A 51 12.32 -9.68 3.91
C TYR A 51 12.98 -8.48 3.26
N TYR A 52 14.26 -8.63 2.94
CA TYR A 52 14.96 -7.66 2.13
C TYR A 52 15.67 -8.32 0.98
N TYR A 53 15.64 -7.65 -0.16
CA TYR A 53 16.17 -8.15 -1.41
C TYR A 53 17.14 -7.15 -2.01
N VAL A 54 17.98 -7.62 -2.92
CA VAL A 54 19.13 -6.88 -3.44
C VAL A 54 18.75 -5.48 -3.98
N LEU A 55 17.61 -5.37 -4.64
CA LEU A 55 17.13 -4.10 -5.19
C LEU A 55 16.79 -3.07 -4.09
N MET A 56 16.33 -3.50 -2.92
CA MET A 56 16.05 -2.60 -1.80
C MET A 56 17.33 -2.01 -1.20
N LEU A 57 18.42 -2.78 -1.15
CA LEU A 57 19.74 -2.29 -0.75
C LEU A 57 20.28 -1.25 -1.75
N TRP A 58 20.15 -1.50 -3.06
CA TRP A 58 20.51 -0.52 -4.09
C TRP A 58 19.69 0.78 -4.01
N ARG A 59 18.44 0.70 -3.54
CA ARG A 59 17.58 1.86 -3.32
C ARG A 59 18.01 2.69 -2.11
N LEU A 60 18.44 2.02 -1.04
CA LEU A 60 19.01 2.66 0.13
C LEU A 60 20.28 3.43 -0.22
N LEU A 61 21.25 2.78 -0.87
CA LEU A 61 22.56 3.36 -1.16
C LEU A 61 22.48 4.59 -2.08
N ARG A 62 21.47 4.69 -2.94
CA ARG A 62 21.30 5.82 -3.87
C ARG A 62 20.41 6.94 -3.36
N ASN A 63 19.30 6.59 -2.70
CA ASN A 63 18.24 7.57 -2.40
C ASN A 63 18.11 7.83 -0.89
N GLY A 64 18.85 7.12 -0.05
CA GLY A 64 18.71 7.16 1.42
C GLY A 64 17.35 6.66 1.93
N LYS A 65 16.49 6.13 1.04
CA LYS A 65 15.11 5.72 1.38
C LYS A 65 15.07 4.26 1.83
N TRP A 66 14.95 4.07 3.13
CA TRP A 66 14.66 2.78 3.75
C TRP A 66 13.21 2.35 3.44
N ASN A 67 13.02 1.17 2.86
CA ASN A 67 11.69 0.57 2.63
C ASN A 67 11.50 -0.71 3.46
N PHE A 68 12.19 -0.79 4.59
CA PHE A 68 12.10 -1.93 5.50
C PHE A 68 10.90 -1.71 6.40
N ARG A 69 9.86 -2.53 6.20
CA ARG A 69 8.68 -2.56 7.06
C ARG A 69 8.51 -3.98 7.58
N LYS A 70 8.48 -4.14 8.90
CA LYS A 70 7.99 -5.37 9.50
C LYS A 70 6.49 -5.46 9.20
N ARG A 71 6.10 -6.53 8.52
CA ARG A 71 4.71 -6.86 8.24
C ARG A 71 4.19 -7.65 9.42
N GLN A 72 2.94 -7.43 9.79
CA GLN A 72 2.33 -8.03 10.96
C GLN A 72 1.09 -8.79 10.53
N GLY A 73 0.88 -9.94 11.16
CA GLY A 73 -0.36 -10.70 11.08
C GLY A 73 -0.83 -11.01 12.49
N ARG A 74 -2.13 -11.29 12.63
CA ARG A 74 -2.75 -11.60 13.91
C ARG A 74 -3.81 -12.68 13.72
N LEU A 75 -3.83 -13.66 14.61
CA LEU A 75 -4.99 -14.54 14.80
C LEU A 75 -6.14 -13.71 15.39
N LYS A 76 -7.24 -13.58 14.66
CA LYS A 76 -8.43 -12.84 15.11
C LYS A 76 -9.36 -13.71 15.97
N ALA A 77 -9.23 -15.03 15.86
CA ALA A 77 -10.04 -16.08 16.51
C ALA A 77 -9.28 -17.44 16.43
N PRO A 78 -9.69 -18.52 17.12
CA PRO A 78 -9.01 -19.84 17.06
C PRO A 78 -8.85 -20.44 15.65
N GLU A 79 -9.53 -19.87 14.63
CA GLU A 79 -9.56 -20.39 13.26
C GLU A 79 -9.30 -19.33 12.17
N THR A 80 -9.13 -18.05 12.52
CA THR A 80 -9.03 -16.95 11.56
C THR A 80 -7.66 -16.29 11.58
N MET A 81 -6.88 -16.46 10.51
CA MET A 81 -5.63 -15.75 10.27
C MET A 81 -5.86 -14.50 9.41
N GLU A 82 -5.37 -13.35 9.86
CA GLU A 82 -5.31 -12.13 9.05
C GLU A 82 -3.87 -11.62 8.92
N ALA A 83 -3.44 -11.35 7.68
CA ALA A 83 -2.14 -10.76 7.37
C ALA A 83 -2.30 -9.54 6.47
N GLN A 84 -1.56 -8.48 6.76
CA GLN A 84 -1.59 -7.27 5.95
C GLN A 84 -0.18 -6.88 5.49
N GLY A 85 -0.08 -6.21 4.35
CA GLY A 85 1.19 -5.67 3.89
C GLY A 85 1.11 -4.91 2.57
N ASP A 86 2.27 -4.44 2.11
CA ASP A 86 2.40 -3.70 0.87
C ASP A 86 3.69 -4.04 0.12
N PHE A 87 3.68 -3.94 -1.21
CA PHE A 87 4.87 -4.05 -2.03
C PHE A 87 4.85 -3.07 -3.20
N LYS A 88 6.05 -2.69 -3.67
CA LYS A 88 6.23 -1.74 -4.77
C LYS A 88 7.31 -2.24 -5.73
N TYR A 89 7.02 -2.19 -7.02
CA TYR A 89 7.97 -2.52 -8.09
C TYR A 89 7.76 -1.61 -9.29
N THR A 90 8.69 -1.61 -10.23
CA THR A 90 8.55 -0.89 -11.50
C THR A 90 8.16 -1.92 -12.56
N ALA A 91 7.06 -1.68 -13.29
CA ALA A 91 6.63 -2.54 -14.39
C ALA A 91 7.55 -2.36 -15.62
N PRO A 92 7.58 -3.31 -16.58
CA PRO A 92 8.51 -3.25 -17.73
C PRO A 92 8.41 -1.98 -18.58
N ASP A 93 7.25 -1.34 -18.59
CA ASP A 93 6.94 -0.06 -19.23
C ASP A 93 7.52 1.17 -18.47
N GLY A 94 8.12 0.96 -17.30
CA GLY A 94 8.64 2.02 -16.43
C GLY A 94 7.63 2.55 -15.42
N THR A 95 6.38 2.07 -15.43
CA THR A 95 5.33 2.54 -14.53
C THR A 95 5.58 2.04 -13.10
N PRO A 96 5.61 2.91 -12.08
CA PRO A 96 5.72 2.47 -10.69
C PRO A 96 4.41 1.84 -10.23
N ILE A 97 4.47 0.56 -9.85
CA ILE A 97 3.35 -0.22 -9.32
C ILE A 97 3.46 -0.30 -7.80
N ALA A 98 2.34 -0.05 -7.12
CA ALA A 98 2.18 -0.22 -5.69
C ALA A 98 0.92 -1.04 -5.40
N VAL A 99 1.07 -2.08 -4.57
CA VAL A 99 -0.02 -2.95 -4.12
C VAL A 99 -0.02 -2.95 -2.60
N GLN A 100 -1.19 -2.77 -2.01
CA GLN A 100 -1.50 -3.07 -0.61
C GLN A 100 -2.38 -4.31 -0.59
N TYR A 101 -2.31 -5.13 0.45
CA TYR A 101 -3.13 -6.33 0.52
C TYR A 101 -3.58 -6.66 1.94
N VAL A 102 -4.74 -7.29 2.01
CA VAL A 102 -5.26 -8.00 3.19
C VAL A 102 -5.44 -9.46 2.79
N ALA A 103 -4.88 -10.37 3.55
CA ALA A 103 -5.08 -11.81 3.39
C ALA A 103 -5.79 -12.34 4.63
N ASN A 104 -7.02 -12.83 4.46
CA ASN A 104 -7.84 -13.41 5.52
C ASN A 104 -8.68 -14.56 4.98
N GLU A 105 -9.76 -14.94 5.67
CA GLU A 105 -10.69 -16.00 5.27
C GLU A 105 -11.31 -15.78 3.90
N ASN A 106 -11.48 -14.53 3.47
CA ASN A 106 -12.01 -14.18 2.16
C ASN A 106 -10.91 -14.22 1.08
N GLY A 107 -9.73 -14.77 1.39
CA GLY A 107 -8.59 -14.92 0.49
C GLY A 107 -7.70 -13.68 0.42
N PHE A 108 -6.92 -13.58 -0.66
CA PHE A 108 -6.02 -12.48 -0.93
C PHE A 108 -6.76 -11.33 -1.61
N GLN A 109 -6.81 -10.18 -0.94
CA GLN A 109 -7.52 -8.99 -1.38
C GLN A 109 -6.51 -7.86 -1.65
N PRO A 110 -6.01 -7.74 -2.90
CA PRO A 110 -5.08 -6.68 -3.27
C PRO A 110 -5.82 -5.38 -3.62
N SER A 111 -5.21 -4.26 -3.29
CA SER A 111 -5.64 -2.91 -3.64
C SER A 111 -4.47 -2.15 -4.28
N GLY A 112 -4.73 -1.50 -5.41
CA GLY A 112 -3.74 -0.75 -6.17
C GLY A 112 -4.35 -0.11 -7.41
N ALA A 113 -3.83 1.06 -7.83
CA ALA A 113 -4.39 1.86 -8.93
C ALA A 113 -4.36 1.18 -10.31
N HIS A 114 -3.58 0.11 -10.45
CA HIS A 114 -3.39 -0.68 -11.66
C HIS A 114 -4.27 -1.94 -11.70
N LEU A 115 -5.00 -2.22 -10.61
CA LEU A 115 -5.87 -3.39 -10.54
C LEU A 115 -7.23 -3.07 -11.19
N PRO A 116 -7.88 -4.06 -11.82
CA PRO A 116 -9.24 -3.89 -12.29
C PRO A 116 -10.14 -3.47 -11.15
N THR A 117 -10.89 -2.39 -11.34
CA THR A 117 -11.95 -2.00 -10.41
C THR A 117 -13.27 -2.59 -10.91
N PRO A 118 -14.15 -3.03 -9.99
CA PRO A 118 -15.49 -3.44 -10.38
C PRO A 118 -16.20 -2.27 -11.10
N PRO A 119 -17.08 -2.55 -12.07
CA PRO A 119 -17.83 -1.49 -12.74
C PRO A 119 -18.64 -0.69 -11.73
N PRO A 120 -18.87 0.61 -12.00
CA PRO A 120 -19.67 1.46 -11.13
C PRO A 120 -21.09 0.92 -10.97
N ILE A 121 -21.73 1.24 -9.85
CA ILE A 121 -23.11 0.87 -9.56
C ILE A 121 -24.03 1.46 -10.67
N PRO A 122 -24.94 0.68 -11.25
CA PRO A 122 -25.89 1.17 -12.26
C PRO A 122 -26.76 2.33 -11.74
N GLU A 123 -27.06 3.31 -12.60
CA GLU A 123 -27.84 4.51 -12.24
C GLU A 123 -29.22 4.17 -11.67
N ALA A 124 -29.87 3.12 -12.16
CA ALA A 124 -31.17 2.67 -11.64
C ALA A 124 -31.11 2.26 -10.16
N ILE A 125 -30.00 1.64 -9.73
CA ILE A 125 -29.78 1.26 -8.33
C ILE A 125 -29.55 2.52 -7.49
N LEU A 126 -28.75 3.48 -7.98
CA LEU A 126 -28.54 4.77 -7.30
C LEU A 126 -29.86 5.51 -7.11
N ARG A 127 -30.68 5.62 -8.16
CA ARG A 127 -32.02 6.23 -8.09
C ARG A 127 -32.92 5.53 -7.07
N SER A 128 -32.87 4.20 -7.03
CA SER A 128 -33.66 3.41 -6.08
C SER A 128 -33.19 3.64 -4.63
N LEU A 129 -31.88 3.72 -4.39
CA LEU A 129 -31.31 4.03 -3.08
C LEU A 129 -31.66 5.45 -2.62
N GLU A 130 -31.57 6.43 -3.51
CA GLU A 130 -31.98 7.82 -3.24
C GLU A 130 -33.46 7.91 -2.92
N TYR A 131 -34.31 7.21 -3.68
CA TYR A 131 -35.74 7.15 -3.43
C TYR A 131 -36.05 6.55 -2.06
N ASN A 132 -35.44 5.39 -1.74
CA ASN A 132 -35.62 4.74 -0.43
C ASN A 132 -35.13 5.63 0.73
N ALA A 133 -34.01 6.33 0.54
CA ALA A 133 -33.50 7.26 1.54
C ALA A 133 -34.41 8.49 1.74
N ALA A 134 -35.06 8.96 0.67
CA ALA A 134 -36.02 10.07 0.72
C ALA A 134 -37.41 9.66 1.22
N HIS A 135 -37.75 8.37 1.17
CA HIS A 135 -39.04 7.81 1.59
C HIS A 135 -38.84 6.73 2.65
N PRO A 136 -38.40 7.10 3.87
CA PRO A 136 -38.34 6.16 4.97
C PRO A 136 -39.73 5.57 5.22
N GLU A 137 -39.80 4.26 5.46
CA GLU A 137 -41.08 3.61 5.78
C GLU A 137 -41.67 4.25 7.04
N GLU A 138 -42.94 4.67 6.95
CA GLU A 138 -43.68 5.04 8.14
C GLU A 138 -43.87 3.79 8.99
N GLU A 139 -43.34 3.81 10.21
CA GLU A 139 -43.59 2.78 11.19
C GLU A 139 -45.09 2.82 11.50
N GLN A 140 -45.87 1.97 10.81
CA GLN A 140 -47.26 1.78 11.16
C GLN A 140 -47.26 1.19 12.57
N ASP A 141 -47.52 2.05 13.55
CA ASP A 141 -47.97 1.68 14.89
C ASP A 141 -49.28 0.92 14.70
N ARG A 142 -49.18 -0.36 14.32
CA ARG A 142 -50.30 -1.27 14.26
C ARG A 142 -50.59 -1.58 15.72
N PRO A 143 -51.68 -1.04 16.32
CA PRO A 143 -52.03 -1.45 17.67
C PRO A 143 -52.21 -2.97 17.59
N PHE A 144 -51.39 -3.72 18.34
CA PHE A 144 -51.58 -5.15 18.50
C PHE A 144 -53.03 -5.34 18.95
N ARG A 145 -53.91 -5.70 18.02
CA ARG A 145 -55.28 -6.08 18.34
C ARG A 145 -55.16 -7.43 19.02
N ARG A 146 -54.89 -7.39 20.33
CA ARG A 146 -54.91 -8.58 21.17
C ARG A 146 -56.33 -9.16 21.11
N PRO A 147 -56.48 -10.46 20.85
CA PRO A 147 -57.78 -11.12 20.79
C PRO A 147 -58.48 -11.12 22.16
#